data_AF-A0A535HVV7-F1
#
_entry.id   AF-A0A535HVV7-F1
#
_cell.length_a   1.000
_cell.length_b   1.000
_cell.length_c   1.000
_cell.angle_alpha   90.00
_cell.angle_beta   90.00
_cell.angle_gamma   90.00
#
_symmetry.space_group_name_H-M   'P 1'
#
loop_
_entity.id
_entity.type
_entity.pdbx_description
1 polymer ?
#
loop_
_entity_poly.entity_id
_entity_poly.type
_entity_poly.pdbx_seq_one_letter_code
_entity_poly.pdbx_strand_id
1 'polypeptide(L)'
;MTRWLAPTTSSRVDHVELSAIDPGWEPERTGESPIEPALAAIRAVGVLEPVLLRPRGDRYELVTGHRTLRAARAAGLGRLPAVVREMGDAAALMALALDGSASGSISDGGRVEFARRLHGSGVPADEVEDLLAALQAAPVTAPRQRRPAAPGPAPVVAETPPAPAGSGHRWTPLPGGPPLLSGVSSAFVDVPRLLAVLAAEGFTGTVELRGPDRRDDVVIFIAGRCYATVVEENGSRVERELRLPAPGRRPELEVTTRPQPPPVAAGLVMALRMPARLQGLHASFFHLDRLLAVLGGDRADGACVVTAPRGSGVILLAAGAPVAAYARRPGERPGSEPEGLEVEPVAELLALGAGEVDVHDGPLPPPLPLEGLIEDATGR
;
A
#
# COMPACT_ATOMS: atom_id res chain seq x y z
N MET A 1 -1.71 8.92 -9.59
CA MET A 1 -0.57 9.62 -10.24
C MET A 1 0.20 10.40 -9.19
N THR A 2 1.07 9.76 -8.40
CA THR A 2 1.87 10.39 -7.32
C THR A 2 3.38 10.30 -7.63
N ARG A 3 3.72 10.20 -8.92
CA ARG A 3 5.08 9.87 -9.39
C ARG A 3 6.11 10.98 -9.15
N TRP A 4 5.68 12.20 -8.79
CA TRP A 4 6.55 13.38 -8.74
C TRP A 4 7.29 13.59 -7.41
N LEU A 5 6.79 12.99 -6.32
CA LEU A 5 7.45 12.97 -5.02
C LEU A 5 8.47 11.82 -4.88
N ALA A 6 8.55 10.92 -5.87
CA ALA A 6 9.55 9.87 -5.89
C ALA A 6 10.95 10.48 -6.10
N PRO A 7 11.97 10.06 -5.34
CA PRO A 7 13.32 10.55 -5.53
C PRO A 7 13.82 10.25 -6.95
N THR A 8 14.16 11.27 -7.73
CA THR A 8 14.94 11.14 -8.96
C THR A 8 16.44 11.08 -8.62
N THR A 9 17.28 10.65 -9.57
CA THR A 9 18.73 10.47 -9.41
C THR A 9 19.49 11.71 -8.91
N SER A 10 18.86 12.90 -8.94
CA SER A 10 19.41 14.19 -8.48
C SER A 10 18.71 14.79 -7.25
N SER A 11 17.77 14.08 -6.64
CA SER A 11 17.03 14.56 -5.46
C SER A 11 17.58 13.95 -4.17
N ARG A 12 17.54 14.72 -3.08
CA ARG A 12 17.95 14.28 -1.74
C ARG A 12 16.81 14.50 -0.76
N VAL A 13 16.54 13.48 0.06
CA VAL A 13 15.58 13.55 1.16
C VAL A 13 16.34 13.95 2.42
N ASP A 14 15.90 15.01 3.11
CA ASP A 14 16.54 15.51 4.32
C ASP A 14 15.54 16.14 5.30
N HIS A 15 15.96 16.34 6.55
CA HIS A 15 15.23 17.17 7.51
C HIS A 15 15.74 18.61 7.43
N VAL A 16 14.93 19.50 6.90
CA VAL A 16 15.31 20.91 6.68
C VAL A 16 14.77 21.78 7.81
N GLU A 17 15.64 22.62 8.36
CA GLU A 17 15.29 23.63 9.36
C GLU A 17 14.24 24.59 8.79
N LEU A 18 13.14 24.82 9.53
CA LEU A 18 12.03 25.67 9.06
C LEU A 18 12.46 27.12 8.81
N SER A 19 13.53 27.57 9.49
CA SER A 19 14.14 28.89 9.33
C SER A 19 14.93 29.06 8.03
N ALA A 20 15.36 27.95 7.41
CA ALA A 20 16.07 27.92 6.13
C ALA A 20 15.11 27.87 4.92
N ILE A 21 13.80 27.70 5.16
CA ILE A 21 12.78 27.57 4.13
C ILE A 21 12.07 28.91 3.91
N ASP A 22 12.30 29.49 2.74
CA ASP A 22 11.58 30.64 2.23
C ASP A 22 10.21 30.23 1.65
N PRO A 23 9.18 31.06 1.83
CA PRO A 23 7.88 30.80 1.23
C PRO A 23 7.99 30.80 -0.30
N GLY A 24 7.45 29.75 -0.91
CA GLY A 24 7.24 29.68 -2.34
C GLY A 24 6.09 30.56 -2.80
N TRP A 25 6.01 30.74 -4.12
CA TRP A 25 4.82 31.33 -4.71
C TRP A 25 3.67 30.31 -4.75
N GLU A 26 2.48 30.74 -4.31
CA GLU A 26 1.24 29.96 -4.36
C GLU A 26 0.17 30.78 -5.11
N PRO A 27 -0.64 30.17 -5.99
CA PRO A 27 -1.74 30.87 -6.65
C PRO A 27 -2.82 31.29 -5.67
N GLU A 28 -3.46 32.44 -5.93
CA GLU A 28 -4.58 32.92 -5.13
C GLU A 28 -5.76 31.96 -5.19
N ARG A 29 -6.34 31.63 -4.03
CA ARG A 29 -7.39 30.62 -3.89
C ARG A 29 -8.74 31.23 -3.53
N THR A 30 -9.83 30.60 -3.99
CA THR A 30 -11.19 30.93 -3.56
C THR A 30 -11.49 30.23 -2.24
N GLY A 31 -11.58 31.01 -1.16
CA GLY A 31 -11.81 30.51 0.20
C GLY A 31 -10.53 30.09 0.94
N GLU A 32 -10.60 30.04 2.26
CA GLU A 32 -9.49 29.58 3.10
C GLU A 32 -9.47 28.06 3.17
N SER A 33 -8.30 27.46 3.00
CA SER A 33 -8.09 26.04 3.28
C SER A 33 -7.65 25.90 4.74
N PRO A 34 -8.49 25.35 5.63
CA PRO A 34 -8.20 25.31 7.06
C PRO A 34 -6.90 24.56 7.34
N ILE A 35 -6.04 25.12 8.20
CA ILE A 35 -4.79 24.47 8.62
C ILE A 35 -5.03 23.46 9.74
N GLU A 36 -6.18 23.53 10.42
CA GLU A 36 -6.51 22.76 11.62
C GLU A 36 -6.41 21.25 11.41
N PRO A 37 -6.89 20.66 10.29
CA PRO A 37 -6.73 19.22 10.05
C PRO A 37 -5.26 18.83 9.88
N ALA A 38 -4.47 19.63 9.15
CA ALA A 38 -3.05 19.38 8.95
C ALA A 38 -2.25 19.60 10.24
N LEU A 39 -2.61 20.60 11.04
CA LEU A 39 -2.00 20.90 12.33
C LEU A 39 -2.30 19.79 13.35
N ALA A 40 -3.54 19.29 13.38
CA ALA A 40 -3.93 18.17 14.22
C ALA A 40 -3.17 16.90 13.81
N ALA A 41 -3.06 16.61 12.50
CA ALA A 41 -2.26 15.51 11.99
C ALA A 41 -0.78 15.65 12.37
N ILE A 42 -0.17 16.83 12.17
CA ILE A 42 1.24 17.06 12.50
C ILE A 42 1.50 16.94 14.01
N ARG A 43 0.58 17.43 14.86
CA ARG A 43 0.71 17.26 16.31
C ARG A 43 0.55 15.82 16.77
N ALA A 44 -0.25 15.03 16.05
CA ALA A 44 -0.51 13.64 16.39
C ALA A 44 0.60 12.69 15.91
N VAL A 45 1.06 12.85 14.66
CA VAL A 45 1.92 11.88 13.96
C VAL A 45 3.13 12.49 13.25
N GLY A 46 3.30 13.81 13.31
CA GLY A 46 4.33 14.51 12.55
C GLY A 46 3.94 14.72 11.08
N VAL A 47 4.91 15.13 10.27
CA VAL A 47 4.70 15.39 8.85
C VAL A 47 4.83 14.09 8.07
N LEU A 48 3.69 13.54 7.61
CA LEU A 48 3.64 12.27 6.85
C LEU A 48 4.06 12.44 5.39
N GLU A 49 3.60 13.51 4.74
CA GLU A 49 3.96 13.84 3.36
C GLU A 49 5.07 14.90 3.36
N PRO A 50 6.26 14.60 2.82
CA PRO A 50 7.35 15.57 2.78
C PRO A 50 7.00 16.74 1.86
N VAL A 51 7.52 17.92 2.18
CA VAL A 51 7.39 19.08 1.29
C VAL A 51 8.42 19.02 0.16
N LEU A 52 8.10 19.59 -1.00
CA LEU A 52 9.07 19.73 -2.08
C LEU A 52 9.77 21.08 -1.97
N LEU A 53 11.10 21.06 -1.91
CA LEU A 53 11.96 22.23 -1.86
C LEU A 53 12.87 22.29 -3.08
N ARG A 54 13.23 23.50 -3.49
CA ARG A 54 14.34 23.75 -4.42
C ARG A 54 15.41 24.63 -3.77
N PRO A 55 16.70 24.39 -4.04
CA PRO A 55 17.77 25.26 -3.55
C PRO A 55 17.73 26.66 -4.16
N ARG A 56 17.99 27.68 -3.33
CA ARG A 56 18.14 29.10 -3.71
C ARG A 56 19.30 29.72 -2.91
N GLY A 57 20.51 29.58 -3.46
CA GLY A 57 21.73 29.94 -2.72
C GLY A 57 21.89 29.04 -1.50
N ASP A 58 22.06 29.65 -0.32
CA ASP A 58 22.22 28.93 0.96
C ASP A 58 20.87 28.58 1.63
N ARG A 59 19.75 28.88 0.98
CA ARG A 59 18.39 28.67 1.49
C ARG A 59 17.58 27.78 0.56
N TYR A 60 16.38 27.42 1.01
CA TYR A 60 15.45 26.61 0.24
C TYR A 60 14.17 27.39 -0.05
N GLU A 61 13.66 27.28 -1.26
CA GLU A 61 12.35 27.80 -1.63
C GLU A 61 11.35 26.65 -1.66
N LEU A 62 10.21 26.83 -1.00
CA LEU A 62 9.12 25.87 -1.05
C LEU A 62 8.51 25.81 -2.46
N VAL A 63 8.29 24.60 -2.98
CA VAL A 63 7.62 24.36 -4.26
C VAL A 63 6.21 23.83 -4.04
N THR A 64 6.04 22.80 -3.22
CA THR A 64 4.73 22.21 -2.88
C THR A 64 4.64 21.86 -1.39
N GLY A 65 3.43 21.67 -0.86
CA GLY A 65 3.21 21.42 0.57
C GLY A 65 3.04 22.68 1.44
N HIS A 66 2.52 23.78 0.87
CA HIS A 66 2.29 25.06 1.55
C HIS A 66 1.49 24.94 2.85
N ARG A 67 0.44 24.11 2.85
CA ARG A 67 -0.39 23.85 4.04
C ARG A 67 0.39 23.12 5.12
N THR A 68 1.15 22.11 4.74
CA THR A 68 2.02 21.32 5.64
C THR A 68 3.08 22.21 6.28
N LEU A 69 3.74 23.11 5.53
CA LEU A 69 4.70 24.05 6.08
C LEU A 69 4.06 25.01 7.10
N ARG A 70 2.89 25.58 6.78
CA ARG A 70 2.14 26.47 7.70
C ARG A 70 1.75 25.73 8.99
N ALA A 71 1.24 24.51 8.86
CA ALA A 71 0.85 23.69 9.98
C ALA A 71 2.06 23.22 10.82
N ALA A 72 3.20 22.91 10.20
CA ALA A 72 4.45 22.57 10.89
C ALA A 72 4.98 23.75 11.72
N ARG A 73 4.92 24.97 11.19
CA ARG A 73 5.26 26.20 11.93
C ARG A 73 4.31 26.42 13.10
N ALA A 74 3.00 26.28 12.89
CA ALA A 74 2.00 26.41 13.95
C ALA A 74 2.06 25.29 15.01
N ALA A 75 2.63 24.13 14.65
CA ALA A 75 2.93 23.03 15.57
C ALA A 75 4.21 23.27 16.39
N GLY A 76 5.02 24.27 16.05
CA GLY A 76 6.27 24.57 16.74
C GLY A 76 7.43 23.64 16.36
N LEU A 77 7.41 23.02 15.18
CA LEU A 77 8.52 22.19 14.71
C LEU A 77 9.74 23.04 14.36
N GLY A 78 10.95 22.59 14.75
CA GLY A 78 12.22 23.23 14.34
C GLY A 78 12.65 22.85 12.93
N ARG A 79 12.41 21.59 12.54
CA ARG A 79 12.71 21.02 11.22
C ARG A 79 11.59 20.11 10.72
N LEU A 80 11.50 19.90 9.41
CA LEU A 80 10.51 19.00 8.79
C LEU A 80 11.13 18.17 7.64
N PRO A 81 10.56 17.01 7.29
CA PRO A 81 11.03 16.21 6.17
C PRO A 81 10.74 16.92 4.84
N ALA A 82 11.75 16.98 3.98
CA ALA A 82 11.67 17.62 2.68
C ALA A 82 12.40 16.81 1.59
N VAL A 83 11.84 16.85 0.38
CA VAL A 83 12.53 16.43 -0.84
C VAL A 83 13.17 17.68 -1.44
N VAL A 84 14.51 17.73 -1.46
CA VAL A 84 15.27 18.81 -2.08
C VAL A 84 15.65 18.40 -3.50
N ARG A 85 15.26 19.20 -4.48
CA ARG A 85 15.57 18.95 -5.89
C ARG A 85 15.96 20.24 -6.62
N GLU A 86 17.05 20.17 -7.36
CA GLU A 86 17.48 21.24 -8.26
C GLU A 86 16.47 21.41 -9.41
N MET A 87 15.84 22.58 -9.50
CA MET A 87 14.88 22.87 -10.57
C MET A 87 14.71 24.36 -10.83
N GLY A 88 14.60 24.71 -12.11
CA GLY A 88 14.29 26.08 -12.56
C GLY A 88 12.83 26.47 -12.33
N ASP A 89 12.49 27.72 -12.68
CA ASP A 89 11.16 28.29 -12.45
C ASP A 89 10.04 27.55 -13.17
N ALA A 90 10.23 27.20 -14.45
CA ALA A 90 9.27 26.40 -15.21
C ALA A 90 8.98 25.06 -14.51
N ALA A 91 10.03 24.32 -14.13
CA ALA A 91 9.89 23.03 -13.46
C ALA A 91 9.24 23.12 -12.08
N ALA A 92 9.48 24.19 -11.33
CA ALA A 92 8.82 24.44 -10.04
C ALA A 92 7.31 24.72 -10.21
N LEU A 93 6.94 25.53 -11.20
CA LEU A 93 5.53 25.83 -11.50
C LEU A 93 4.79 24.58 -12.01
N MET A 94 5.42 23.80 -12.88
CA MET A 94 4.86 22.52 -13.34
C MET A 94 4.67 21.54 -12.18
N ALA A 95 5.66 21.45 -11.27
CA ALA A 95 5.55 20.62 -10.07
C ALA A 95 4.34 21.01 -9.20
N LEU A 96 4.11 22.30 -9.02
CA LEU A 96 2.97 22.84 -8.27
C LEU A 96 1.62 22.50 -8.93
N ALA A 97 1.54 22.55 -10.26
CA ALA A 97 0.32 22.14 -10.97
C ALA A 97 0.01 20.65 -10.79
N LEU A 98 1.04 19.81 -10.91
CA LEU A 98 0.91 18.35 -10.90
C LEU A 98 0.67 17.75 -9.51
N ASP A 99 1.07 18.44 -8.45
CA ASP A 99 0.86 18.02 -7.06
C ASP A 99 -0.62 17.96 -6.65
N GLY A 100 -1.52 18.55 -7.44
CA GLY A 100 -2.97 18.49 -7.22
C GLY A 100 -3.46 19.26 -5.99
N SER A 101 -2.57 19.71 -5.11
CA SER A 101 -2.84 20.64 -4.02
C SER A 101 -3.41 21.98 -4.53
N ALA A 102 -3.13 22.32 -5.78
CA ALA A 102 -3.65 23.48 -6.49
C ALA A 102 -5.03 23.22 -7.17
N SER A 103 -5.47 21.97 -7.33
CA SER A 103 -6.70 21.66 -8.07
C SER A 103 -7.98 22.06 -7.34
N GLY A 104 -8.97 22.54 -8.10
CA GLY A 104 -10.35 22.72 -7.62
C GLY A 104 -10.65 23.92 -6.70
N SER A 105 -9.66 24.75 -6.31
CA SER A 105 -9.95 25.95 -5.50
C SER A 105 -9.09 27.20 -5.82
N ILE A 106 -8.41 27.26 -6.97
CA ILE A 106 -7.72 28.47 -7.43
C ILE A 106 -8.75 29.48 -7.95
N SER A 107 -8.59 30.75 -7.57
CA SER A 107 -9.39 31.88 -8.06
C SER A 107 -9.09 32.19 -9.53
N ASP A 108 -10.01 32.85 -10.23
CA ASP A 108 -9.78 33.21 -11.64
C ASP A 108 -8.55 34.14 -11.80
N GLY A 109 -8.34 35.07 -10.86
CA GLY A 109 -7.12 35.89 -10.79
C GLY A 109 -5.85 35.06 -10.57
N GLY A 110 -5.91 34.08 -9.66
CA GLY A 110 -4.81 33.13 -9.42
C GLY A 110 -4.46 32.30 -10.66
N ARG A 111 -5.45 31.90 -11.47
CA ARG A 111 -5.22 31.17 -12.74
C ARG A 111 -4.52 32.04 -13.77
N VAL A 112 -4.95 33.29 -13.92
CA VAL A 112 -4.34 34.24 -14.86
C VAL A 112 -2.88 34.50 -14.50
N GLU A 113 -2.58 34.71 -13.21
CA GLU A 113 -1.20 34.90 -12.77
C GLU A 113 -0.37 33.62 -12.92
N PHE A 114 -0.95 32.44 -12.68
CA PHE A 114 -0.25 31.17 -12.88
C PHE A 114 0.13 30.96 -14.35
N ALA A 115 -0.81 31.20 -15.26
CA ALA A 115 -0.57 31.14 -16.70
C ALA A 115 0.52 32.13 -17.13
N ARG A 116 0.48 33.36 -16.63
CA ARG A 116 1.50 34.40 -16.91
C ARG A 116 2.90 33.95 -16.49
N ARG A 117 3.03 33.31 -15.32
CA ARG A 117 4.31 32.80 -14.80
C ARG A 117 4.84 31.62 -15.61
N LEU A 118 3.98 30.69 -16.01
CA LEU A 118 4.37 29.57 -16.87
C LEU A 118 4.93 30.07 -18.21
N HIS A 119 4.21 30.98 -18.88
CA HIS A 119 4.68 31.61 -20.13
C HIS A 119 5.99 32.38 -19.91
N GLY A 120 6.07 33.19 -18.86
CA GLY A 120 7.28 33.96 -18.51
C GLY A 120 8.49 33.09 -18.18
N SER A 121 8.28 31.83 -17.80
CA SER A 121 9.34 30.85 -17.53
C SER A 121 9.78 30.04 -18.75
N GLY A 122 9.15 30.25 -19.92
CA GLY A 122 9.48 29.58 -21.18
C GLY A 122 8.73 28.28 -21.45
N VAL A 123 7.65 27.98 -20.73
CA VAL A 123 6.76 26.85 -21.03
C VAL A 123 5.94 27.17 -22.28
N PRO A 124 5.85 26.26 -23.27
CA PRO A 124 5.12 26.51 -24.51
C PRO A 124 3.60 26.59 -24.28
N ALA A 125 2.91 27.38 -25.10
CA ALA A 125 1.52 27.78 -24.83
C ALA A 125 0.53 26.60 -24.78
N ASP A 126 0.74 25.58 -25.61
CA ASP A 126 -0.03 24.33 -25.64
C ASP A 126 0.11 23.55 -24.33
N GLU A 127 1.33 23.41 -23.80
CA GLU A 127 1.57 22.76 -22.51
C GLU A 127 0.97 23.55 -21.34
N VAL A 128 0.94 24.88 -21.42
CA VAL A 128 0.27 25.72 -20.42
C VAL A 128 -1.24 25.48 -20.43
N GLU A 129 -1.87 25.38 -21.60
CA GLU A 129 -3.30 25.09 -21.71
C GLU A 129 -3.65 23.71 -21.11
N ASP A 130 -2.84 22.68 -21.38
CA ASP A 130 -3.01 21.34 -20.82
C ASP A 130 -2.89 21.32 -19.29
N LEU A 131 -1.89 22.02 -18.74
CA LEU A 131 -1.70 22.14 -17.29
C LEU A 131 -2.86 22.89 -16.61
N LEU A 132 -3.37 23.94 -17.25
CA LEU A 132 -4.53 24.68 -16.75
C LEU A 132 -5.81 23.84 -16.82
N ALA A 133 -5.98 23.03 -17.87
CA ALA A 133 -7.09 22.09 -17.98
C ALA A 133 -7.03 21.00 -16.90
N ALA A 134 -5.83 20.48 -16.60
CA ALA A 134 -5.61 19.53 -15.51
C ALA A 134 -5.97 20.11 -14.13
N LEU A 135 -5.76 21.42 -13.93
CA LEU A 135 -6.18 22.14 -12.72
C LEU A 135 -7.70 22.38 -12.63
N GLN A 136 -8.41 22.38 -13.77
CA GLN A 136 -9.86 22.54 -13.85
C GLN A 136 -10.63 21.24 -13.63
N ALA A 137 -10.02 20.09 -13.89
CA ALA A 137 -10.62 18.79 -13.58
C ALA A 137 -10.97 18.75 -12.08
N ALA A 138 -12.27 18.73 -11.77
CA ALA A 138 -12.78 18.76 -10.41
C ALA A 138 -12.11 17.67 -9.57
N PRO A 139 -11.84 17.92 -8.28
CA PRO A 139 -11.36 16.85 -7.42
C PRO A 139 -12.37 15.70 -7.49
N VAL A 140 -11.90 14.48 -7.78
CA VAL A 140 -12.59 13.27 -7.33
C VAL A 140 -12.82 13.51 -5.85
N THR A 141 -14.09 13.63 -5.48
CA THR A 141 -14.50 14.06 -4.15
C THR A 141 -13.89 13.11 -3.13
N ALA A 142 -12.87 13.57 -2.39
CA ALA A 142 -12.46 12.91 -1.16
C ALA A 142 -13.71 12.78 -0.28
N PRO A 143 -14.07 11.58 0.20
CA PRO A 143 -15.29 11.40 0.93
C PRO A 143 -15.23 12.26 2.19
N ARG A 144 -16.14 13.24 2.27
CA ARG A 144 -16.43 13.99 3.50
C ARG A 144 -16.75 12.95 4.58
N GLN A 145 -15.93 12.90 5.63
CA GLN A 145 -16.19 12.06 6.80
C GLN A 145 -17.62 12.35 7.31
N ARG A 146 -18.53 11.40 7.10
CA ARG A 146 -19.83 11.38 7.75
C ARG A 146 -19.77 10.36 8.90
N ARG A 147 -20.11 10.85 10.09
CA ARG A 147 -20.39 10.09 11.31
C ARG A 147 -21.47 9.02 11.02
N PRO A 148 -21.42 7.82 11.64
CA PRO A 148 -22.16 6.65 11.16
C PRO A 148 -23.61 6.62 11.67
N ALA A 149 -24.50 6.02 10.86
CA ALA A 149 -25.65 5.25 11.33
C ALA A 149 -26.19 4.27 10.25
N ALA A 150 -26.07 2.96 10.56
CA ALA A 150 -26.94 1.80 10.25
C ALA A 150 -27.36 1.44 8.79
N PRO A 151 -27.70 0.15 8.52
CA PRO A 151 -27.37 -0.52 7.25
C PRO A 151 -28.53 -0.74 6.25
N GLY A 152 -28.14 -0.94 4.98
CA GLY A 152 -28.83 -1.71 3.91
C GLY A 152 -29.87 -0.95 3.07
N PRO A 153 -30.02 -1.23 1.74
CA PRO A 153 -29.80 -2.52 1.07
C PRO A 153 -28.81 -2.49 -0.13
N ALA A 154 -28.58 -3.68 -0.69
CA ALA A 154 -27.53 -4.08 -1.65
C ALA A 154 -27.89 -3.83 -3.15
N PRO A 155 -27.15 -4.42 -4.12
CA PRO A 155 -26.05 -3.82 -4.87
C PRO A 155 -26.43 -3.49 -6.32
N VAL A 156 -25.72 -2.57 -6.96
CA VAL A 156 -25.72 -2.41 -8.42
C VAL A 156 -24.39 -2.92 -8.94
N VAL A 157 -24.47 -3.92 -9.83
CA VAL A 157 -23.35 -4.50 -10.56
C VAL A 157 -22.79 -3.43 -11.51
N ALA A 158 -21.55 -3.04 -11.29
CA ALA A 158 -20.77 -2.27 -12.25
C ALA A 158 -19.61 -3.17 -12.71
N GLU A 159 -19.55 -3.39 -14.01
CA GLU A 159 -18.49 -4.14 -14.68
C GLU A 159 -17.13 -3.50 -14.35
N THR A 160 -16.21 -4.34 -13.86
CA THR A 160 -14.86 -3.93 -13.50
C THR A 160 -14.02 -3.81 -14.78
N PRO A 161 -13.47 -2.63 -15.12
CA PRO A 161 -12.53 -2.53 -16.24
C PRO A 161 -11.26 -3.33 -15.90
N PRO A 162 -10.57 -3.89 -16.92
CA PRO A 162 -9.40 -4.74 -16.70
C PRO A 162 -8.31 -3.95 -15.96
N ALA A 163 -7.79 -4.58 -14.91
CA ALA A 163 -6.72 -4.02 -14.10
C ALA A 163 -5.49 -3.66 -14.96
N PRO A 164 -4.87 -2.50 -14.75
CA PRO A 164 -3.65 -2.15 -15.46
C PRO A 164 -2.54 -3.15 -15.10
N ALA A 165 -1.87 -3.67 -16.12
CA ALA A 165 -0.72 -4.55 -15.96
C ALA A 165 0.41 -3.82 -15.21
N GLY A 166 0.87 -4.39 -14.08
CA GLY A 166 2.17 -4.04 -13.50
C GLY A 166 2.25 -3.56 -12.05
N SER A 167 1.27 -3.84 -11.18
CA SER A 167 1.46 -3.71 -9.72
C SER A 167 1.52 -5.10 -9.08
N GLY A 168 2.66 -5.78 -9.20
CA GLY A 168 2.88 -7.00 -8.42
C GLY A 168 2.80 -6.67 -6.93
N HIS A 169 1.95 -7.38 -6.20
CA HIS A 169 1.91 -7.26 -4.74
C HIS A 169 3.30 -7.60 -4.20
N ARG A 170 3.88 -6.68 -3.42
CA ARG A 170 5.21 -6.88 -2.83
C ARG A 170 5.17 -8.07 -1.87
N TRP A 171 6.26 -8.82 -1.89
CA TRP A 171 6.39 -10.13 -1.27
C TRP A 171 5.86 -10.19 0.17
N THR A 172 4.85 -11.03 0.42
CA THR A 172 4.20 -11.21 1.74
C THR A 172 4.58 -12.57 2.35
N PRO A 173 5.23 -12.62 3.53
CA PRO A 173 5.50 -13.87 4.24
C PRO A 173 4.20 -14.59 4.63
N LEU A 174 4.23 -15.93 4.64
CA LEU A 174 3.15 -16.71 5.24
C LEU A 174 3.39 -17.01 6.71
N PRO A 175 2.30 -17.20 7.48
CA PRO A 175 2.39 -17.77 8.81
C PRO A 175 3.03 -19.13 8.81
N GLY A 176 3.88 -19.37 9.80
CA GLY A 176 4.20 -20.72 10.25
C GLY A 176 3.06 -21.37 11.02
N GLY A 177 3.32 -22.57 11.53
CA GLY A 177 2.49 -23.34 12.45
C GLY A 177 2.51 -24.82 12.07
N PRO A 178 2.27 -25.74 13.03
CA PRO A 178 2.29 -27.17 12.75
C PRO A 178 1.28 -27.52 11.63
N PRO A 179 1.74 -28.14 10.53
CA PRO A 179 0.86 -28.50 9.43
C PRO A 179 -0.08 -29.66 9.81
N LEU A 180 -1.31 -29.63 9.31
CA LEU A 180 -2.25 -30.76 9.37
C LEU A 180 -1.81 -31.86 8.38
N LEU A 181 -1.35 -31.46 7.19
CA LEU A 181 -0.69 -32.31 6.20
C LEU A 181 0.62 -31.64 5.81
N SER A 182 1.72 -32.38 5.78
CA SER A 182 3.06 -31.82 5.50
C SER A 182 3.73 -32.56 4.35
N GLY A 183 4.04 -31.83 3.27
CA GLY A 183 4.85 -32.34 2.16
C GLY A 183 4.28 -33.58 1.46
N VAL A 184 2.96 -33.72 1.39
CA VAL A 184 2.33 -34.89 0.78
C VAL A 184 2.37 -34.75 -0.74
N SER A 185 2.97 -35.71 -1.45
CA SER A 185 3.02 -35.66 -2.93
C SER A 185 1.64 -35.81 -3.55
N SER A 186 1.35 -34.99 -4.56
CA SER A 186 0.16 -35.04 -5.41
C SER A 186 0.11 -36.30 -6.29
N ALA A 187 1.15 -37.13 -6.30
CA ALA A 187 1.08 -38.49 -6.84
C ALA A 187 0.12 -39.38 -6.04
N PHE A 188 -0.07 -39.08 -4.76
CA PHE A 188 -0.90 -39.87 -3.84
C PHE A 188 -2.15 -39.13 -3.37
N VAL A 189 -2.23 -37.81 -3.63
CA VAL A 189 -3.32 -36.95 -3.21
C VAL A 189 -3.94 -36.25 -4.41
N ASP A 190 -5.23 -36.49 -4.60
CA ASP A 190 -6.07 -35.71 -5.50
C ASP A 190 -6.28 -34.31 -4.89
N VAL A 191 -5.51 -33.33 -5.36
CA VAL A 191 -5.52 -31.95 -4.83
C VAL A 191 -6.89 -31.29 -5.01
N PRO A 192 -7.54 -31.33 -6.19
CA PRO A 192 -8.92 -30.86 -6.35
C PRO A 192 -9.88 -31.43 -5.30
N ARG A 193 -9.85 -32.75 -5.09
CA ARG A 193 -10.70 -33.41 -4.09
C ARG A 193 -10.34 -32.99 -2.66
N LEU A 194 -9.06 -32.84 -2.34
CA LEU A 194 -8.62 -32.33 -1.04
C LEU A 194 -9.18 -30.93 -0.77
N LEU A 195 -9.07 -30.02 -1.74
CA LEU A 195 -9.60 -28.66 -1.60
C LEU A 195 -11.13 -28.67 -1.37
N ALA A 196 -11.86 -29.54 -2.08
CA ALA A 196 -13.30 -29.71 -1.87
C ALA A 196 -13.65 -30.25 -0.48
N VAL A 197 -12.88 -31.20 0.04
CA VAL A 197 -13.05 -31.72 1.42
C VAL A 197 -12.76 -30.62 2.45
N LEU A 198 -11.66 -29.88 2.30
CA LEU A 198 -11.33 -28.77 3.20
C LEU A 198 -12.42 -27.69 3.18
N ALA A 199 -12.98 -27.41 2.01
CA ALA A 199 -14.11 -26.50 1.88
C ALA A 199 -15.35 -27.01 2.63
N ALA A 200 -15.71 -28.29 2.45
CA ALA A 200 -16.87 -28.90 3.11
C ALA A 200 -16.72 -28.96 4.64
N GLU A 201 -15.51 -29.19 5.15
CA GLU A 201 -15.20 -29.24 6.58
C GLU A 201 -15.04 -27.86 7.23
N GLY A 202 -15.23 -26.77 6.48
CA GLY A 202 -15.13 -25.42 7.03
C GLY A 202 -13.69 -24.98 7.37
N PHE A 203 -12.70 -25.53 6.66
CA PHE A 203 -11.28 -25.26 6.91
C PHE A 203 -10.96 -23.76 6.90
N THR A 204 -10.04 -23.34 7.77
CA THR A 204 -9.52 -21.98 7.85
C THR A 204 -8.00 -22.03 7.95
N GLY A 205 -7.32 -21.39 7.00
CA GLY A 205 -5.86 -21.41 6.89
C GLY A 205 -5.37 -21.51 5.46
N THR A 206 -4.11 -21.92 5.29
CA THR A 206 -3.45 -21.98 3.99
C THR A 206 -3.23 -23.41 3.52
N VAL A 207 -3.37 -23.62 2.21
CA VAL A 207 -2.92 -24.81 1.50
C VAL A 207 -1.80 -24.37 0.58
N GLU A 208 -0.59 -24.81 0.88
CA GLU A 208 0.62 -24.57 0.10
C GLU A 208 0.85 -25.73 -0.86
N LEU A 209 1.05 -25.44 -2.13
CA LEU A 209 1.32 -26.39 -3.20
C LEU A 209 2.67 -26.04 -3.82
N ARG A 210 3.64 -26.93 -3.67
CA ARG A 210 5.01 -26.70 -4.12
C ARG A 210 5.34 -27.55 -5.33
N GLY A 211 5.69 -26.89 -6.44
CA GLY A 211 6.16 -27.55 -7.66
C GLY A 211 7.69 -27.71 -7.73
N PRO A 212 8.20 -28.54 -8.66
CA PRO A 212 9.63 -28.81 -8.84
C PRO A 212 10.44 -27.58 -9.29
N ASP A 213 9.79 -26.63 -9.97
CA ASP A 213 10.38 -25.36 -10.41
C ASP A 213 10.37 -24.28 -9.32
N ARG A 214 10.13 -24.66 -8.05
CA ARG A 214 10.02 -23.74 -6.90
C ARG A 214 8.88 -22.72 -7.02
N ARG A 215 7.82 -23.07 -7.74
CA ARG A 215 6.55 -22.36 -7.65
C ARG A 215 5.85 -22.81 -6.37
N ASP A 216 5.67 -21.88 -5.44
CA ASP A 216 4.88 -22.06 -4.24
C ASP A 216 3.52 -21.39 -4.47
N ASP A 217 2.52 -22.19 -4.82
CA ASP A 217 1.14 -21.74 -4.94
C ASP A 217 0.45 -21.85 -3.58
N VAL A 218 -0.45 -20.91 -3.29
CA VAL A 218 -1.08 -20.80 -1.98
C VAL A 218 -2.56 -20.54 -2.16
N VAL A 219 -3.38 -21.41 -1.57
CA VAL A 219 -4.82 -21.24 -1.46
C VAL A 219 -5.17 -20.87 -0.03
N ILE A 220 -5.95 -19.81 0.16
CA ILE A 220 -6.36 -19.34 1.49
C ILE A 220 -7.85 -19.59 1.68
N PHE A 221 -8.20 -20.33 2.73
CA PHE A 221 -9.58 -20.61 3.14
C PHE A 221 -9.96 -19.88 4.41
N ILE A 222 -11.21 -19.44 4.48
CA ILE A 222 -11.85 -18.95 5.71
C ILE A 222 -13.24 -19.59 5.80
N ALA A 223 -13.47 -20.36 6.86
CA ALA A 223 -14.71 -21.10 7.08
C ALA A 223 -15.15 -21.92 5.84
N GLY A 224 -14.20 -22.60 5.20
CA GLY A 224 -14.46 -23.46 4.04
C GLY A 224 -14.62 -22.73 2.70
N ARG A 225 -14.55 -21.39 2.68
CA ARG A 225 -14.64 -20.61 1.44
C ARG A 225 -13.25 -20.18 1.00
N CYS A 226 -12.97 -20.30 -0.31
CA CYS A 226 -11.71 -19.83 -0.88
C CYS A 226 -11.72 -18.30 -1.01
N TYR A 227 -10.67 -17.64 -0.54
CA TYR A 227 -10.57 -16.17 -0.60
C TYR A 227 -9.40 -15.67 -1.42
N ALA A 228 -8.35 -16.47 -1.63
CA ALA A 228 -7.22 -16.08 -2.46
C ALA A 228 -6.54 -17.31 -3.06
N THR A 229 -6.08 -17.18 -4.30
CA THR A 229 -5.11 -18.07 -4.93
C THR A 229 -3.93 -17.26 -5.40
N VAL A 230 -2.76 -17.58 -4.88
CA VAL A 230 -1.57 -16.76 -5.03
C VAL A 230 -0.43 -17.62 -5.50
N VAL A 231 0.28 -17.15 -6.51
CA VAL A 231 1.45 -17.83 -7.09
C VAL A 231 2.68 -17.00 -6.75
N GLU A 232 3.78 -17.65 -6.35
CA GLU A 232 5.08 -16.99 -6.25
C GLU A 232 5.74 -16.89 -7.64
N GLU A 233 5.95 -15.65 -8.12
CA GLU A 233 6.57 -15.33 -9.40
C GLU A 233 7.67 -14.27 -9.17
N ASN A 234 8.92 -14.59 -9.56
CA ASN A 234 10.10 -13.72 -9.36
C ASN A 234 10.29 -13.23 -7.92
N GLY A 235 9.96 -14.06 -6.93
CA GLY A 235 10.07 -13.71 -5.50
C GLY A 235 9.03 -12.69 -5.04
N SER A 236 7.95 -12.49 -5.80
CA SER A 236 6.75 -11.74 -5.41
C SER A 236 5.52 -12.63 -5.50
N ARG A 237 4.48 -12.31 -4.75
CA ARG A 237 3.26 -13.11 -4.69
C ARG A 237 2.16 -12.40 -5.46
N VAL A 238 1.60 -13.05 -6.46
CA VAL A 238 0.61 -12.45 -7.34
C VAL A 238 -0.68 -13.27 -7.29
N GLU A 239 -1.82 -12.60 -7.08
CA GLU A 239 -3.12 -13.26 -7.23
C GLU A 239 -3.26 -13.74 -8.67
N ARG A 240 -3.50 -15.04 -8.83
CA ARG A 240 -3.67 -15.67 -10.14
C ARG A 240 -4.64 -16.82 -10.01
N GLU A 241 -5.32 -17.11 -11.11
CA GLU A 241 -6.10 -18.33 -11.25
C GLU A 241 -5.15 -19.52 -11.09
N LEU A 242 -5.41 -20.35 -10.08
CA LEU A 242 -4.65 -21.58 -9.84
C LEU A 242 -5.06 -22.61 -10.88
N ARG A 243 -4.08 -23.22 -11.54
CA ARG A 243 -4.31 -24.35 -12.45
C ARG A 243 -3.65 -25.59 -11.88
N LEU A 244 -4.48 -26.48 -11.36
CA LEU A 244 -4.02 -27.75 -10.80
C LEU A 244 -3.84 -28.80 -11.90
N PRO A 245 -2.73 -29.55 -11.91
CA PRO A 245 -2.60 -30.68 -12.80
C PRO A 245 -3.64 -31.76 -12.43
N ALA A 246 -4.17 -32.44 -13.45
CA ALA A 246 -5.03 -33.60 -13.22
C ALA A 246 -4.28 -34.67 -12.38
N PRO A 247 -4.99 -35.47 -11.56
CA PRO A 247 -4.36 -36.49 -10.71
C PRO A 247 -3.40 -37.39 -11.48
N GLY A 248 -2.19 -37.59 -10.95
CA GLY A 248 -1.15 -38.42 -11.58
C GLY A 248 -0.44 -37.80 -12.78
N ARG A 249 -0.72 -36.55 -13.15
CA ARG A 249 0.05 -35.81 -14.16
C ARG A 249 1.23 -35.06 -13.53
N ARG A 250 2.30 -34.93 -14.30
CA ARG A 250 3.46 -34.11 -13.94
C ARG A 250 3.22 -32.63 -14.27
N PRO A 251 3.83 -31.69 -13.52
CA PRO A 251 4.71 -31.94 -12.37
C PRO A 251 3.96 -32.38 -11.11
N GLU A 252 4.56 -33.27 -10.32
CA GLU A 252 4.06 -33.60 -8.99
C GLU A 252 4.24 -32.40 -8.05
N LEU A 253 3.25 -32.13 -7.21
CA LEU A 253 3.23 -31.05 -6.24
C LEU A 253 3.37 -31.62 -4.83
N GLU A 254 4.15 -30.98 -3.97
CA GLU A 254 4.10 -31.23 -2.53
C GLU A 254 3.00 -30.38 -1.89
N VAL A 255 2.09 -31.01 -1.16
CA VAL A 255 0.95 -30.36 -0.53
C VAL A 255 1.21 -30.22 0.97
N THR A 256 1.08 -29.01 1.48
CA THR A 256 1.13 -28.70 2.91
C THR A 256 -0.10 -27.90 3.33
N THR A 257 -0.83 -28.33 4.35
CA THR A 257 -2.00 -27.61 4.87
C THR A 257 -1.71 -27.08 6.27
N ARG A 258 -1.92 -25.79 6.50
CA ARG A 258 -1.67 -25.13 7.78
C ARG A 258 -2.94 -24.45 8.29
N PRO A 259 -3.58 -25.00 9.34
CA PRO A 259 -4.68 -24.33 10.02
C PRO A 259 -4.22 -23.00 10.62
N GLN A 260 -5.04 -21.97 10.51
CA GLN A 260 -4.76 -20.64 11.09
C GLN A 260 -6.01 -20.08 11.77
N PRO A 261 -5.86 -19.24 12.81
CA PRO A 261 -6.98 -18.49 13.36
C PRO A 261 -7.68 -17.65 12.27
N PRO A 262 -9.02 -17.51 12.29
CA PRO A 262 -9.74 -16.72 11.28
C PRO A 262 -9.20 -15.29 11.08
N PRO A 263 -8.80 -14.54 12.12
CA PRO A 263 -8.24 -13.19 11.94
C PRO A 263 -6.90 -13.20 11.19
N VAL A 264 -6.08 -14.24 11.37
CA VAL A 264 -4.81 -14.42 10.67
C VAL A 264 -5.09 -14.68 9.18
N ALA A 265 -5.97 -15.63 8.87
CA ALA A 265 -6.34 -15.93 7.49
C ALA A 265 -6.96 -14.71 6.78
N ALA A 266 -7.82 -13.96 7.48
CA ALA A 266 -8.42 -12.72 6.96
C ALA A 266 -7.38 -11.64 6.67
N GLY A 267 -6.45 -11.40 7.60
CA GLY A 267 -5.38 -10.43 7.41
C GLY A 267 -4.49 -10.75 6.21
N LEU A 268 -4.17 -12.04 5.98
CA LEU A 268 -3.41 -12.46 4.79
C LEU A 268 -4.16 -12.16 3.49
N VAL A 269 -5.45 -12.47 3.44
CA VAL A 269 -6.29 -12.16 2.27
C VAL A 269 -6.28 -10.66 2.01
N MET A 270 -6.36 -9.83 3.05
CA MET A 270 -6.31 -8.38 2.92
C MET A 270 -4.95 -7.91 2.39
N ALA A 271 -3.84 -8.40 2.95
CA ALA A 271 -2.50 -8.10 2.45
C ALA A 271 -2.33 -8.42 0.95
N LEU A 272 -2.91 -9.52 0.50
CA LEU A 272 -2.71 -10.06 -0.84
C LEU A 272 -3.68 -9.51 -1.89
N ARG A 273 -4.91 -9.18 -1.50
CA ARG A 273 -5.99 -8.83 -2.45
C ARG A 273 -6.52 -7.42 -2.32
N MET A 274 -6.37 -6.80 -1.16
CA MET A 274 -6.90 -5.47 -0.93
C MET A 274 -5.89 -4.41 -1.36
N PRO A 275 -6.33 -3.32 -2.00
CA PRO A 275 -5.47 -2.15 -2.20
C PRO A 275 -5.06 -1.60 -0.83
N ALA A 276 -3.82 -1.14 -0.73
CA ALA A 276 -3.34 -0.53 0.50
C ALA A 276 -4.08 0.80 0.74
N ARG A 277 -4.66 0.97 1.93
CA ARG A 277 -5.22 2.24 2.42
C ARG A 277 -4.11 3.29 2.56
N LEU A 278 -2.96 2.87 3.07
CA LEU A 278 -1.74 3.67 3.15
C LEU A 278 -0.65 2.92 2.41
N GLN A 279 -0.12 3.48 1.33
CA GLN A 279 0.87 2.81 0.48
C GLN A 279 2.20 3.56 0.51
N GLY A 280 3.31 2.83 0.56
CA GLY A 280 4.65 3.36 0.45
C GLY A 280 5.06 4.23 1.63
N LEU A 281 4.55 3.96 2.84
CA LEU A 281 4.97 4.69 4.03
C LEU A 281 6.44 4.37 4.31
N HIS A 282 7.35 5.29 3.98
CA HIS A 282 8.77 5.04 4.15
C HIS A 282 9.17 5.17 5.62
N ALA A 283 9.92 4.20 6.13
CA ALA A 283 10.24 4.04 7.55
C ALA A 283 11.12 5.16 8.13
N SER A 284 11.74 6.00 7.28
CA SER A 284 12.41 7.22 7.75
C SER A 284 11.45 8.29 8.25
N PHE A 285 10.15 8.22 7.91
CA PHE A 285 9.17 9.27 8.21
C PHE A 285 8.22 8.94 9.37
N PHE A 286 8.25 7.71 9.89
CA PHE A 286 7.38 7.31 10.99
C PHE A 286 8.02 6.21 11.84
N HIS A 287 7.47 6.01 13.04
CA HIS A 287 7.80 4.88 13.91
C HIS A 287 6.69 3.83 13.82
N LEU A 288 7.06 2.56 13.61
CA LEU A 288 6.11 1.45 13.48
C LEU A 288 5.13 1.38 14.68
N ASP A 289 5.61 1.54 15.91
CA ASP A 289 4.77 1.51 17.11
C ASP A 289 3.69 2.61 17.09
N ARG A 290 3.99 3.78 16.50
CA ARG A 290 3.03 4.88 16.38
C ARG A 290 1.98 4.58 15.32
N LEU A 291 2.39 3.98 14.20
CA LEU A 291 1.45 3.50 13.18
C LEU A 291 0.49 2.46 13.79
N LEU A 292 1.04 1.46 14.49
CA LEU A 292 0.23 0.43 15.16
C LEU A 292 -0.72 1.02 16.20
N ALA A 293 -0.30 2.05 16.96
CA ALA A 293 -1.18 2.74 17.91
C ALA A 293 -2.36 3.45 17.22
N VAL A 294 -2.13 4.09 16.06
CA VAL A 294 -3.22 4.71 15.27
C VAL A 294 -4.20 3.65 14.76
N LEU A 295 -3.68 2.55 14.19
CA LEU A 295 -4.49 1.43 13.72
C LEU A 295 -5.26 0.76 14.88
N GLY A 296 -4.67 0.76 16.07
CA GLY A 296 -5.32 0.36 17.32
C GLY A 296 -6.50 1.24 17.71
N GLY A 297 -6.34 2.56 17.62
CA GLY A 297 -7.41 3.52 17.86
C GLY A 297 -8.59 3.37 16.89
N ASP A 298 -8.28 3.09 15.63
CA ASP A 298 -9.27 2.85 14.56
C ASP A 298 -9.93 1.47 14.66
N ARG A 299 -9.43 0.58 15.52
CA ARG A 299 -9.80 -0.85 15.60
C ARG A 299 -9.67 -1.56 14.25
N ALA A 300 -8.61 -1.26 13.49
CA ALA A 300 -8.42 -1.80 12.15
C ALA A 300 -8.30 -3.34 12.15
N ASP A 301 -9.00 -3.97 11.21
CA ASP A 301 -8.83 -5.37 10.81
C ASP A 301 -8.06 -5.37 9.48
N GLY A 302 -6.91 -6.04 9.42
CA GLY A 302 -6.02 -5.87 8.27
C GLY A 302 -4.63 -6.45 8.40
N ALA A 303 -3.73 -5.90 7.59
CA ALA A 303 -2.32 -6.23 7.57
C ALA A 303 -1.45 -5.00 7.29
N CYS A 304 -0.30 -4.92 7.93
CA CYS A 304 0.80 -4.05 7.55
C CYS A 304 1.87 -4.90 6.86
N VAL A 305 2.09 -4.68 5.56
CA VAL A 305 3.13 -5.35 4.78
C VAL A 305 4.37 -4.45 4.78
N VAL A 306 5.48 -4.99 5.26
CA VAL A 306 6.76 -4.30 5.40
C VAL A 306 7.72 -4.81 4.33
N THR A 307 8.30 -3.91 3.55
CA THR A 307 9.35 -4.23 2.57
C THR A 307 10.60 -3.44 2.87
N ALA A 308 11.73 -4.10 3.09
CA ALA A 308 13.01 -3.47 3.37
C ALA A 308 14.15 -4.13 2.57
N PRO A 309 15.31 -3.46 2.43
CA PRO A 309 16.49 -4.09 1.80
C PRO A 309 16.96 -5.37 2.53
N ARG A 310 16.69 -5.46 3.83
CA ARG A 310 17.08 -6.58 4.70
C ARG A 310 16.05 -7.70 4.78
N GLY A 311 14.94 -7.62 4.05
CA GLY A 311 13.88 -8.61 4.09
C GLY A 311 12.50 -8.00 3.98
N SER A 312 11.48 -8.81 4.19
CA SER A 312 10.11 -8.32 4.27
C SER A 312 9.41 -8.93 5.47
N GLY A 313 8.34 -8.26 5.92
CA GLY A 313 7.53 -8.73 7.00
C GLY A 313 6.06 -8.43 6.78
N VAL A 314 5.21 -9.03 7.60
CA VAL A 314 3.80 -8.72 7.67
C VAL A 314 3.36 -8.72 9.13
N ILE A 315 2.53 -7.76 9.51
CA ILE A 315 1.87 -7.70 10.82
C ILE A 315 0.38 -7.76 10.55
N LEU A 316 -0.30 -8.77 11.07
CA LEU A 316 -1.74 -8.96 10.92
C LEU A 316 -2.46 -8.36 12.12
N LEU A 317 -3.51 -7.62 11.86
CA LEU A 317 -4.27 -6.86 12.83
C LEU A 317 -5.70 -7.38 12.90
N ALA A 318 -6.21 -7.51 14.13
CA ALA A 318 -7.61 -7.75 14.38
C ALA A 318 -8.10 -6.87 15.53
N ALA A 319 -9.23 -6.19 15.32
CA ALA A 319 -9.80 -5.21 16.23
C ALA A 319 -8.77 -4.16 16.72
N GLY A 320 -7.80 -3.81 15.86
CA GLY A 320 -6.73 -2.86 16.14
C GLY A 320 -5.52 -3.44 16.89
N ALA A 321 -5.50 -4.71 17.25
CA ALA A 321 -4.37 -5.35 17.92
C ALA A 321 -3.61 -6.26 16.96
N PRO A 322 -2.27 -6.33 17.04
CA PRO A 322 -1.49 -7.38 16.39
C PRO A 322 -1.97 -8.76 16.85
N VAL A 323 -2.33 -9.62 15.90
CA VAL A 323 -2.70 -11.03 16.12
C VAL A 323 -1.68 -11.99 15.55
N ALA A 324 -0.78 -11.50 14.69
CA ALA A 324 0.34 -12.24 14.16
C ALA A 324 1.38 -11.27 13.56
N ALA A 325 2.65 -11.66 13.56
CA ALA A 325 3.70 -10.94 12.87
C ALA A 325 4.76 -11.92 12.35
N TYR A 326 5.20 -11.72 11.12
CA TYR A 326 6.14 -12.61 10.44
C TYR A 326 7.16 -11.78 9.69
N ALA A 327 8.44 -12.11 9.84
CA ALA A 327 9.54 -11.52 9.09
C ALA A 327 10.29 -12.62 8.33
N ARG A 328 10.86 -12.28 7.17
CA ARG A 328 11.77 -13.15 6.44
C ARG A 328 12.94 -12.34 5.91
N ARG A 329 14.15 -12.83 6.18
CA ARG A 329 15.39 -12.27 5.63
C ARG A 329 15.70 -12.85 4.24
N PRO A 330 16.47 -12.15 3.40
CA PRO A 330 16.91 -12.66 2.11
C PRO A 330 17.59 -14.03 2.25
N GLY A 331 17.09 -15.03 1.55
CA GLY A 331 17.64 -16.39 1.55
C GLY A 331 17.10 -17.34 2.61
N GLU A 332 16.28 -16.88 3.56
CA GLU A 332 15.55 -17.76 4.48
C GLU A 332 14.44 -18.53 3.73
N ARG A 333 14.28 -19.82 4.05
CA ARG A 333 13.27 -20.68 3.43
C ARG A 333 11.90 -20.44 4.06
N PRO A 334 10.79 -20.60 3.30
CA PRO A 334 9.45 -20.69 3.89
C PRO A 334 9.41 -21.80 4.95
N GLY A 335 8.90 -21.50 6.14
CA GLY A 335 8.75 -22.49 7.23
C GLY A 335 9.92 -22.59 8.22
N SER A 336 10.89 -21.66 8.24
CA SER A 336 11.74 -21.45 9.42
C SER A 336 10.97 -20.55 10.42
N GLU A 337 10.20 -21.17 11.31
CA GLU A 337 9.19 -20.49 12.12
C GLU A 337 9.78 -19.92 13.42
N PRO A 338 9.47 -18.65 13.75
CA PRO A 338 9.33 -18.24 15.14
C PRO A 338 7.92 -18.63 15.65
N GLU A 339 7.87 -19.35 16.77
CA GLU A 339 6.64 -19.58 17.54
C GLU A 339 6.27 -18.30 18.31
N GLY A 340 5.48 -17.38 17.76
CA GLY A 340 5.01 -16.24 18.54
C GLY A 340 4.45 -15.04 17.80
N LEU A 341 3.76 -14.18 18.57
CA LEU A 341 3.31 -12.83 18.20
C LEU A 341 4.48 -11.82 18.32
N GLU A 342 5.63 -12.10 17.73
CA GLU A 342 6.78 -11.22 17.87
C GLU A 342 6.77 -10.17 16.76
N VAL A 343 6.46 -8.92 17.11
CA VAL A 343 6.48 -7.77 16.19
C VAL A 343 7.91 -7.26 16.02
N GLU A 344 8.77 -7.48 17.01
CA GLU A 344 10.16 -7.06 17.06
C GLU A 344 10.97 -7.48 15.82
N PRO A 345 10.92 -8.73 15.32
CA PRO A 345 11.59 -9.12 14.08
C PRO A 345 11.15 -8.31 12.85
N VAL A 346 9.88 -7.89 12.78
CA VAL A 346 9.39 -7.03 11.70
C VAL A 346 9.84 -5.59 11.88
N ALA A 347 9.86 -5.10 13.11
CA ALA A 347 10.38 -3.77 13.45
C ALA A 347 11.89 -3.65 13.13
N GLU A 348 12.66 -4.70 13.36
CA GLU A 348 14.09 -4.77 13.03
C GLU A 348 14.38 -4.59 11.53
N LEU A 349 13.46 -5.03 10.65
CA LEU A 349 13.62 -4.83 9.20
C LEU A 349 13.65 -3.35 8.82
N LEU A 350 12.93 -2.52 9.59
CA LEU A 350 12.87 -1.07 9.43
C LEU A 350 13.98 -0.33 10.20
N ALA A 351 14.81 -1.05 10.96
CA ALA A 351 15.89 -0.45 11.72
C ALA A 351 16.86 0.28 10.78
N LEU A 352 17.22 1.52 11.16
CA LEU A 352 17.95 2.52 10.36
C LEU A 352 17.10 3.30 9.33
N GLY A 353 15.77 3.22 9.38
CA GLY A 353 14.87 4.04 8.55
C GLY A 353 14.84 3.63 7.09
N ALA A 354 15.25 2.40 6.78
CA ALA A 354 15.23 1.85 5.43
C ALA A 354 14.03 0.90 5.26
N GLY A 355 13.18 1.15 4.27
CA GLY A 355 12.05 0.30 3.94
C GLY A 355 10.71 1.05 3.88
N GLU A 356 9.69 0.36 3.41
CA GLU A 356 8.35 0.88 3.17
C GLU A 356 7.33 -0.02 3.86
N VAL A 357 6.23 0.59 4.30
CA VAL A 357 5.09 -0.12 4.89
C VAL A 357 3.82 0.23 4.12
N ASP A 358 3.12 -0.82 3.71
CA ASP A 358 1.80 -0.76 3.11
C ASP A 358 0.76 -1.25 4.13
N VAL A 359 -0.32 -0.51 4.34
CA VAL A 359 -1.41 -0.89 5.26
C VAL A 359 -2.63 -1.27 4.45
N HIS A 360 -3.09 -2.50 4.62
CA HIS A 360 -4.23 -3.11 3.95
C HIS A 360 -5.30 -3.41 5.00
N ASP A 361 -6.38 -2.63 5.05
CA ASP A 361 -7.47 -2.81 6.00
C ASP A 361 -8.83 -2.51 5.34
N GLY A 362 -9.90 -3.08 5.90
CA GLY A 362 -11.25 -2.93 5.35
C GLY A 362 -12.05 -4.22 5.40
N PRO A 363 -13.23 -4.28 4.76
CA PRO A 363 -14.01 -5.50 4.70
C PRO A 363 -13.29 -6.57 3.88
N LEU A 364 -13.40 -7.82 4.31
CA LEU A 364 -12.89 -8.97 3.57
C LEU A 364 -13.52 -8.99 2.16
N PRO A 365 -12.74 -9.15 1.08
CA PRO A 365 -13.28 -9.22 -0.28
C PRO A 365 -14.18 -10.45 -0.44
N PRO A 366 -15.07 -10.50 -1.44
CA PRO A 366 -15.89 -11.69 -1.66
C PRO A 366 -15.01 -12.93 -1.95
N PRO A 367 -15.46 -14.11 -1.52
CA PRO A 367 -14.76 -15.36 -1.77
C PRO A 367 -14.75 -15.68 -3.27
N LEU A 368 -13.70 -16.36 -3.70
CA LEU A 368 -13.52 -16.86 -5.04
C LEU A 368 -14.29 -18.19 -5.22
N PRO A 369 -14.86 -18.45 -6.41
CA PRO A 369 -15.43 -19.77 -6.71
C PRO A 369 -14.32 -20.81 -6.72
N LEU A 370 -14.53 -21.92 -6.00
CA LEU A 370 -13.55 -23.01 -5.95
C LEU A 370 -13.57 -23.82 -7.26
N GLU A 371 -14.71 -23.85 -7.94
CA GLU A 371 -14.95 -24.59 -9.17
C GLU A 371 -14.08 -24.09 -10.33
N GLY A 372 -13.71 -22.81 -10.33
CA GLY A 372 -12.81 -22.23 -11.34
C GLY A 372 -11.32 -22.54 -11.13
N LEU A 373 -10.95 -23.09 -9.96
CA LEU A 373 -9.55 -23.42 -9.61
C LEU A 373 -9.17 -24.86 -9.97
N ILE A 374 -10.16 -25.66 -10.35
CA ILE A 374 -10.03 -27.06 -10.76
C ILE A 374 -10.30 -27.08 -12.25
N GLU A 375 -9.28 -27.28 -13.10
CA GLU A 375 -9.57 -27.65 -14.49
C GLU A 375 -10.38 -28.95 -14.42
N ASP A 376 -11.59 -28.91 -14.99
CA ASP A 376 -12.45 -30.08 -15.11
C ASP A 376 -11.61 -31.23 -15.68
N ALA A 377 -11.35 -32.24 -14.86
CA ALA A 377 -10.69 -33.47 -15.31
C ALA A 377 -11.52 -34.19 -16.40
N THR A 378 -12.74 -33.71 -16.67
CA THR A 378 -13.56 -34.07 -17.82
C THR A 378 -13.19 -33.22 -19.02
N GLY A 379 -12.05 -33.51 -19.63
CA GLY A 379 -11.91 -33.36 -21.07
C GLY A 379 -12.99 -34.20 -21.75
N ARG A 380 -14.10 -33.57 -22.11
CA ARG A 380 -14.93 -33.97 -23.24
C ARG A 380 -14.71 -33.00 -24.37
#